data_AF-A0A936T0E0-F1
#
_entry.id   AF-A0A936T0E0-F1
#
_cell.length_a   1.000
_cell.length_b   1.000
_cell.length_c   1.000
_cell.angle_alpha   90.00
_cell.angle_beta   90.00
_cell.angle_gamma   90.00
#
_symmetry.space_group_name_H-M   'P 1'
#
loop_
_entity.id
_entity.type
_entity.pdbx_description
1 polymer ?
#
loop_
_entity_poly.entity_id
_entity_poly.type
_entity_poly.pdbx_seq_one_letter_code
_entity_poly.pdbx_strand_id
1 'polypeptide(L)'
;MLQCPAGRYHATPWGRHVNEGEVEWPPSPWRLYRALLAAGFNRLGWTAIPPLAVELFDSLARVLPEYHLPAATVGHTRHYMPQFKGSTSKVLDAFAYVGRGDHDALGITWNVDLSPETLGLFDSLLGALTYLGRAESWVDAQRVETIAEGLDRCIASDSAPGPGFDRIALLAPLEPAAFTAWRDQAVEQEKQKRSANVAPSAGKKKGGLSKKDSEAISKMFPADIVSVLGADTATLQKQGWNQPPGTRWAAYWRRQDALSTLPAAHRAVMAERPAVDTMLLALSSNTSHSEVLPRFTESLWWLEKLHRALVKRSAESGRVSACLLGRDEDGDPMEGHRHVTLVPLSLDGKNRLDHVLLHAPMGFDDAAIGVLRRFRTLYGNERRNIPDLYVSLVGMGKRADLATSARQLHSSKVWQSVTPFLPPRFLKARGANALEGQVRAELACRGFPNPVHIEIELEDGHAPIADAWALWRAGAPRVQLVEGAQMVSAMEPVRRLSTAWRHFRRERFDHAKRPPVDAAFGLRLSFAEPVDGPIAIGYASHFGLGQFVPA
;
A
#
# COMPACT_ATOMS: atom_id res chain seq x y z
N MET A 1 -10.99 -18.09 18.23
CA MET A 1 -10.58 -16.80 17.63
C MET A 1 -10.31 -15.81 18.76
N LEU A 2 -9.22 -15.05 18.66
CA LEU A 2 -8.80 -14.02 19.61
C LEU A 2 -8.60 -12.71 18.87
N GLN A 3 -9.40 -11.69 19.19
CA GLN A 3 -9.24 -10.34 18.67
C GLN A 3 -8.60 -9.45 19.73
N CYS A 4 -7.74 -8.51 19.30
CA CYS A 4 -7.17 -7.50 20.19
C CYS A 4 -7.82 -6.15 19.86
N PRO A 5 -8.83 -5.65 20.61
CA PRO A 5 -9.55 -4.43 20.24
C PRO A 5 -8.66 -3.18 20.11
N ALA A 6 -7.60 -3.10 20.92
CA ALA A 6 -6.60 -2.02 20.82
C ALA A 6 -5.67 -2.15 19.59
N GLY A 7 -5.67 -3.33 18.97
CA GLY A 7 -4.80 -3.77 17.88
C GLY A 7 -3.37 -4.10 18.30
N ARG A 8 -3.10 -4.19 19.61
CA ARG A 8 -1.77 -4.46 20.16
C ARG A 8 -1.79 -5.66 21.07
N TYR A 9 -0.77 -6.49 20.93
CA TYR A 9 -0.51 -7.64 21.77
C TYR A 9 0.90 -7.53 22.38
N HIS A 10 0.95 -7.44 23.70
CA HIS A 10 2.15 -7.22 24.52
C HIS A 10 2.48 -8.48 25.30
N ALA A 11 3.66 -9.03 25.03
CA ALA A 11 4.03 -10.34 25.50
C ALA A 11 5.54 -10.56 25.43
N THR A 12 6.21 -10.59 26.58
CA THR A 12 7.66 -10.87 26.63
C THR A 12 7.90 -12.37 26.49
N PRO A 13 8.81 -12.84 25.61
CA PRO A 13 9.12 -14.26 25.50
C PRO A 13 9.69 -14.84 26.79
N TRP A 14 9.42 -16.12 27.04
CA TRP A 14 10.08 -16.85 28.12
C TRP A 14 11.60 -16.86 27.95
N GLY A 15 12.33 -16.65 29.05
CA GLY A 15 13.80 -16.60 29.04
C GLY A 15 14.40 -15.30 28.49
N ARG A 16 13.58 -14.27 28.24
CA ARG A 16 14.00 -12.95 27.75
C ARG A 16 13.65 -11.86 28.74
N HIS A 17 14.48 -10.83 28.81
CA HIS A 17 14.22 -9.65 29.62
C HIS A 17 13.33 -8.65 28.86
N VAL A 18 12.45 -7.93 29.57
CA VAL A 18 11.47 -6.98 28.97
C VAL A 18 12.13 -5.88 28.13
N ASN A 19 13.37 -5.50 28.46
CA ASN A 19 14.15 -4.48 27.75
C ASN A 19 14.90 -4.99 26.51
N GLU A 20 14.73 -6.26 26.12
CA GLU A 20 15.28 -6.77 24.86
C GLU A 20 14.43 -6.36 23.64
N GLY A 21 13.20 -5.88 23.86
CA GLY A 21 12.31 -5.43 22.77
C GLY A 21 11.66 -6.55 21.97
N GLU A 22 11.87 -7.81 22.37
CA GLU A 22 11.30 -9.00 21.73
C GLU A 22 9.83 -9.23 22.13
N VAL A 23 9.05 -9.80 21.21
CA VAL A 23 7.62 -10.10 21.40
C VAL A 23 7.34 -11.58 21.13
N GLU A 24 6.68 -12.25 22.07
CA GLU A 24 6.28 -13.65 21.96
C GLU A 24 5.08 -13.82 21.03
N TRP A 25 5.34 -13.97 19.73
CA TRP A 25 4.31 -14.13 18.70
C TRP A 25 4.50 -15.43 17.90
N PRO A 26 3.53 -16.35 17.90
CA PRO A 26 2.26 -16.33 18.65
C PRO A 26 2.42 -16.51 20.17
N PRO A 27 1.36 -16.28 20.98
CA PRO A 27 1.35 -16.64 22.40
C PRO A 27 1.68 -18.11 22.64
N SER A 28 2.59 -18.40 23.57
CA SER A 28 2.91 -19.77 23.96
C SER A 28 1.69 -20.53 24.52
N PRO A 29 1.53 -21.85 24.24
CA PRO A 29 0.43 -22.65 24.81
C PRO A 29 0.38 -22.56 26.34
N TRP A 30 1.55 -22.56 26.99
CA TRP A 30 1.66 -22.38 28.43
C TRP A 30 1.03 -21.07 28.92
N ARG A 31 1.30 -19.97 28.24
CA ARG A 31 0.73 -18.65 28.57
C ARG A 31 -0.78 -18.63 28.40
N LEU A 32 -1.27 -19.23 27.33
CA LEU A 32 -2.70 -19.30 27.06
C LEU A 32 -3.43 -20.08 28.16
N TYR A 33 -2.91 -21.25 28.55
CA TYR A 33 -3.57 -22.09 29.56
C TYR A 33 -3.57 -21.42 30.94
N ARG A 34 -2.47 -20.73 31.30
CA ARG A 34 -2.44 -19.91 32.53
C ARG A 34 -3.42 -18.75 32.50
N ALA A 35 -3.61 -18.10 31.34
CA ALA A 35 -4.54 -16.99 31.21
C ALA A 35 -6.00 -17.45 31.37
N LEU A 36 -6.36 -18.58 30.76
CA LEU A 36 -7.68 -19.20 30.93
C LEU A 36 -7.90 -19.62 32.38
N LEU A 37 -6.93 -20.28 33.01
CA LEU A 37 -7.01 -20.67 34.42
C LEU A 37 -7.20 -19.45 35.33
N ALA A 38 -6.47 -18.36 35.08
CA ALA A 38 -6.63 -17.11 35.82
C ALA A 38 -8.02 -16.47 35.62
N ALA A 39 -8.61 -16.59 34.43
CA ALA A 39 -9.98 -16.13 34.18
C ALA A 39 -11.00 -16.91 35.04
N GLY A 40 -10.81 -18.22 35.21
CA GLY A 40 -11.63 -19.06 36.10
C GLY A 40 -11.65 -18.54 37.55
N PHE A 41 -10.48 -18.27 38.12
CA PHE A 41 -10.36 -17.73 39.49
C PHE A 41 -10.90 -16.30 39.60
N ASN A 42 -10.51 -15.40 38.68
CA ASN A 42 -10.81 -13.98 38.83
C ASN A 42 -12.23 -13.58 38.42
N ARG A 43 -12.89 -14.36 37.54
CA ARG A 43 -14.16 -13.98 36.90
C ARG A 43 -15.27 -15.01 37.07
N LEU A 44 -14.93 -16.30 37.09
CA LEU A 44 -15.91 -17.37 37.31
C LEU A 44 -16.01 -17.80 38.79
N GLY A 45 -15.30 -17.12 39.68
CA GLY A 45 -15.41 -17.30 41.13
C GLY A 45 -14.85 -18.63 41.65
N TRP A 46 -13.91 -19.25 40.94
CA TRP A 46 -13.30 -20.49 41.41
C TRP A 46 -12.52 -20.28 42.70
N THR A 47 -12.75 -21.14 43.69
CA THR A 47 -11.94 -21.21 44.93
C THR A 47 -10.90 -22.31 44.87
N ALA A 48 -11.15 -23.33 44.04
CA ALA A 48 -10.25 -24.41 43.66
C ALA A 48 -10.49 -24.74 42.18
N ILE A 49 -9.54 -25.42 41.55
CA ILE A 49 -9.64 -25.81 40.14
C ILE A 49 -10.72 -26.90 40.01
N PRO A 50 -11.80 -26.68 39.25
CA PRO A 50 -12.85 -27.69 39.09
C PRO A 50 -12.33 -28.94 38.37
N PRO A 51 -12.84 -30.16 38.67
CA PRO A 51 -12.45 -31.38 37.95
C PRO A 51 -12.62 -31.28 36.43
N LEU A 52 -13.69 -30.61 35.98
CA LEU A 52 -13.96 -30.36 34.56
C LEU A 52 -12.90 -29.47 33.91
N ALA A 53 -12.30 -28.54 34.66
CA ALA A 53 -11.19 -27.73 34.16
C ALA A 53 -9.91 -28.57 34.02
N VAL A 54 -9.67 -29.51 34.95
CA VAL A 54 -8.55 -30.44 34.85
C VAL A 54 -8.66 -31.30 33.58
N GLU A 55 -9.84 -31.87 33.34
CA GLU A 55 -10.13 -32.64 32.11
C GLU A 55 -9.91 -31.82 30.84
N LEU A 56 -10.37 -30.56 30.82
CA LEU A 56 -10.17 -29.65 29.70
C LEU A 56 -8.68 -29.38 29.43
N PHE A 57 -7.91 -28.97 30.44
CA PHE A 57 -6.50 -28.66 30.26
C PHE A 57 -5.65 -29.89 29.94
N ASP A 58 -5.97 -31.05 30.51
CA ASP A 58 -5.31 -32.31 30.15
C ASP A 58 -5.60 -32.69 28.69
N SER A 59 -6.83 -32.51 28.22
CA SER A 59 -7.21 -32.74 26.82
C SER A 59 -6.46 -31.79 25.88
N LEU A 60 -6.42 -30.50 26.20
CA LEU A 60 -5.67 -29.51 25.42
C LEU A 60 -4.14 -29.71 25.47
N ALA A 61 -3.60 -30.32 26.53
CA ALA A 61 -2.17 -30.61 26.64
C ALA A 61 -1.72 -31.82 25.82
N ARG A 62 -2.64 -32.69 25.37
CA ARG A 62 -2.33 -33.86 24.53
C ARG A 62 -1.82 -33.48 23.14
N VAL A 63 -2.30 -32.38 22.59
CA VAL A 63 -1.90 -31.90 21.27
C VAL A 63 -1.36 -30.48 21.36
N LEU A 64 -0.42 -30.16 20.48
CA LEU A 64 0.00 -28.78 20.30
C LEU A 64 -1.02 -28.03 19.43
N PRO A 65 -1.40 -26.79 19.79
CA PRO A 65 -2.27 -26.00 18.95
C PRO A 65 -1.61 -25.64 17.62
N GLU A 66 -2.41 -25.53 16.57
CA GLU A 66 -2.02 -24.79 15.37
C GLU A 66 -2.50 -23.35 15.47
N TYR A 67 -1.66 -22.42 15.00
CA TYR A 67 -1.98 -21.00 14.99
C TYR A 67 -2.25 -20.52 13.57
N HIS A 68 -3.18 -19.57 13.44
CA HIS A 68 -3.48 -18.85 12.20
C HIS A 68 -3.25 -17.37 12.49
N LEU A 69 -2.13 -16.86 11.99
CA LEU A 69 -1.59 -15.56 12.38
C LEU A 69 -2.11 -14.46 11.44
N PRO A 70 -2.66 -13.36 11.96
CA PRO A 70 -2.82 -12.15 11.17
C PRO A 70 -1.46 -11.54 10.86
N ALA A 71 -1.41 -10.69 9.83
CA ALA A 71 -0.23 -9.90 9.56
C ALA A 71 0.07 -9.00 10.76
N ALA A 72 1.29 -9.09 11.32
CA ALA A 72 1.67 -8.33 12.49
C ALA A 72 2.95 -7.50 12.27
N THR A 73 3.02 -6.35 12.93
CA THR A 73 4.21 -5.49 12.97
C THR A 73 4.75 -5.41 14.38
N VAL A 74 6.05 -5.61 14.55
CA VAL A 74 6.69 -5.35 15.86
C VAL A 74 6.92 -3.87 16.06
N GLY A 75 6.56 -3.37 17.24
CA GLY A 75 6.83 -2.00 17.66
C GLY A 75 7.17 -1.96 19.15
N HIS A 76 7.74 -0.85 19.60
CA HIS A 76 7.92 -0.59 21.02
C HIS A 76 7.72 0.88 21.34
N THR A 77 7.23 1.16 22.55
CA THR A 77 7.31 2.49 23.15
C THR A 77 8.49 2.57 24.13
N ARG A 78 8.99 3.78 24.37
CA ARG A 78 10.17 4.05 25.21
C ARG A 78 9.76 5.03 26.30
N HIS A 79 9.86 4.60 27.54
CA HIS A 79 9.46 5.41 28.70
C HIS A 79 10.64 5.58 29.66
N TYR A 80 10.77 6.76 30.24
CA TYR A 80 11.69 7.01 31.35
C TYR A 80 10.92 6.79 32.65
N MET A 81 11.08 5.60 33.24
CA MET A 81 10.38 5.23 34.47
C MET A 81 11.16 5.75 35.70
N PRO A 82 10.49 6.41 36.66
CA PRO A 82 11.13 6.88 37.87
C PRO A 82 11.60 5.70 38.72
N GLN A 83 12.82 5.80 39.24
CA GLN A 83 13.37 4.88 40.22
C GLN A 83 13.39 5.53 41.60
N PHE A 84 13.56 4.69 42.63
CA PHE A 84 13.80 5.14 43.99
C PHE A 84 15.00 6.10 44.02
N LYS A 85 14.83 7.28 44.64
CA LYS A 85 15.78 8.42 44.70
C LYS A 85 15.88 9.32 43.46
N GLY A 86 14.91 9.30 42.55
CA GLY A 86 14.74 10.35 41.54
C GLY A 86 15.57 10.19 40.26
N SER A 87 16.33 9.10 40.11
CA SER A 87 16.88 8.70 38.81
C SER A 87 15.78 8.12 37.93
N THR A 88 15.91 8.26 36.60
CA THR A 88 15.00 7.61 35.64
C THR A 88 15.74 6.53 34.88
N SER A 89 15.10 5.38 34.67
CA SER A 89 15.60 4.34 33.77
C SER A 89 14.73 4.20 32.54
N LYS A 90 15.37 4.02 31.38
CA LYS A 90 14.67 3.80 30.11
C LYS A 90 14.15 2.37 30.05
N VAL A 91 12.84 2.22 29.89
CA VAL A 91 12.15 0.93 29.77
C VAL A 91 11.52 0.83 28.39
N LEU A 92 11.62 -0.35 27.79
CA LEU A 92 10.94 -0.69 26.54
C LEU A 92 9.61 -1.36 26.85
N ASP A 93 8.58 -0.96 26.11
CA ASP A 93 7.30 -1.65 26.08
C ASP A 93 7.02 -2.10 24.64
N ALA A 94 7.43 -3.35 24.35
CA ALA A 94 7.32 -3.97 23.03
C ALA A 94 5.99 -4.69 22.83
N PHE A 95 5.47 -4.63 21.61
CA PHE A 95 4.19 -5.19 21.21
C PHE A 95 4.18 -5.61 19.73
N ALA A 96 3.33 -6.58 19.41
CA ALA A 96 2.90 -6.89 18.06
C ALA A 96 1.63 -6.11 17.76
N TYR A 97 1.66 -5.25 16.75
CA TYR A 97 0.47 -4.62 16.20
C TYR A 97 -0.16 -5.55 15.18
N VAL A 98 -1.35 -6.07 15.49
CA VAL A 98 -2.05 -7.10 14.70
C VAL A 98 -3.15 -6.53 13.81
N GLY A 99 -3.53 -5.26 14.01
CA GLY A 99 -4.67 -4.63 13.34
C GLY A 99 -5.94 -4.59 14.20
N ARG A 100 -7.04 -4.05 13.66
CA ARG A 100 -8.31 -3.83 14.40
C ARG A 100 -9.54 -4.30 13.64
N GLY A 101 -9.39 -4.81 12.42
CA GLY A 101 -10.49 -5.32 11.62
C GLY A 101 -10.87 -6.75 11.99
N ASP A 102 -11.99 -7.22 11.45
CA ASP A 102 -12.48 -8.58 11.72
C ASP A 102 -11.54 -9.67 11.18
N HIS A 103 -10.76 -9.34 10.14
CA HIS A 103 -9.74 -10.22 9.55
C HIS A 103 -8.38 -10.17 10.28
N ASP A 104 -8.24 -9.34 11.32
CA ASP A 104 -6.99 -9.15 12.08
C ASP A 104 -6.96 -10.02 13.35
N ALA A 105 -7.78 -11.08 13.40
CA ALA A 105 -7.93 -11.96 14.56
C ALA A 105 -6.94 -13.13 14.53
N LEU A 106 -6.39 -13.49 15.70
CA LEU A 106 -5.60 -14.69 15.89
C LEU A 106 -6.51 -15.92 15.95
N GLY A 107 -6.32 -16.85 15.01
CA GLY A 107 -6.93 -18.17 15.06
C GLY A 107 -6.06 -19.15 15.84
N ILE A 108 -6.68 -20.00 16.67
CA ILE A 108 -6.00 -21.11 17.35
C ILE A 108 -6.91 -22.33 17.24
N THR A 109 -6.36 -23.46 16.80
CA THR A 109 -7.07 -24.73 16.67
C THR A 109 -6.36 -25.82 17.48
N TRP A 110 -7.16 -26.68 18.12
CA TRP A 110 -6.69 -27.93 18.73
C TRP A 110 -7.43 -29.08 18.05
N ASN A 111 -6.68 -30.09 17.63
CA ASN A 111 -7.26 -31.31 17.09
C ASN A 111 -7.59 -32.28 18.24
N VAL A 112 -8.61 -31.93 19.04
CA VAL A 112 -9.11 -32.74 20.16
C VAL A 112 -10.63 -32.72 20.21
N ASP A 113 -11.20 -33.87 20.53
CA ASP A 113 -12.61 -33.98 20.82
C ASP A 113 -12.86 -33.66 22.29
N LEU A 114 -13.72 -32.68 22.55
CA LEU A 114 -14.12 -32.26 23.89
C LEU A 114 -15.58 -32.65 24.14
N SER A 115 -15.89 -33.07 25.36
CA SER A 115 -17.26 -33.35 25.79
C SER A 115 -18.11 -32.06 25.77
N PRO A 116 -19.45 -32.14 25.64
CA PRO A 116 -20.30 -30.94 25.67
C PRO A 116 -20.13 -30.09 26.94
N GLU A 117 -19.87 -30.74 28.07
CA GLU A 117 -19.62 -30.08 29.36
C GLU A 117 -18.29 -29.32 29.37
N THR A 118 -17.19 -29.96 28.92
CA THR A 118 -15.88 -29.30 28.82
C THR A 118 -15.87 -28.18 27.79
N LEU A 119 -16.60 -28.33 26.68
CA LEU A 119 -16.82 -27.26 25.70
C LEU A 119 -17.55 -26.05 26.30
N GLY A 120 -18.62 -26.28 27.06
CA GLY A 120 -19.35 -25.20 27.74
C GLY A 120 -18.49 -24.44 28.77
N LEU A 121 -17.63 -25.17 29.49
CA LEU A 121 -16.64 -24.55 30.37
C LEU A 121 -15.61 -23.75 29.58
N PHE A 122 -15.10 -24.28 28.47
CA PHE A 122 -14.14 -23.59 27.62
C PHE A 122 -14.72 -22.29 27.06
N ASP A 123 -15.97 -22.30 26.58
CA ASP A 123 -16.66 -21.09 26.11
C ASP A 123 -16.82 -20.06 27.23
N SER A 124 -17.15 -20.50 28.45
CA SER A 124 -17.24 -19.62 29.63
C SER A 124 -15.90 -18.99 29.98
N LEU A 125 -14.80 -19.73 29.88
CA LEU A 125 -13.45 -19.24 30.12
C LEU A 125 -12.99 -18.25 29.04
N LEU A 126 -13.32 -18.51 27.77
CA LEU A 126 -13.05 -17.59 26.67
C LEU A 126 -13.80 -16.27 26.87
N GLY A 127 -15.11 -16.31 27.15
CA GLY A 127 -15.90 -15.10 27.41
C GLY A 127 -15.46 -14.31 28.66
N ALA A 128 -14.77 -14.96 29.59
CA ALA A 128 -14.21 -14.33 30.78
C ALA A 128 -12.78 -13.76 30.59
N LEU A 129 -12.12 -14.04 29.46
CA LEU A 129 -10.73 -13.66 29.20
C LEU A 129 -10.64 -12.20 28.73
N THR A 130 -10.17 -11.29 29.58
CA THR A 130 -10.13 -9.85 29.25
C THR A 130 -8.80 -9.35 28.68
N TYR A 131 -7.69 -10.07 28.93
CA TYR A 131 -6.38 -9.75 28.37
C TYR A 131 -5.53 -11.03 28.24
N LEU A 132 -4.54 -11.02 27.34
CA LEU A 132 -3.59 -12.13 27.16
C LEU A 132 -2.15 -11.61 27.10
N GLY A 133 -1.27 -12.16 27.94
CA GLY A 133 0.10 -11.66 28.08
C GLY A 133 0.17 -10.57 29.14
N ARG A 134 0.39 -9.32 28.73
CA ARG A 134 0.38 -8.17 29.65
C ARG A 134 -0.97 -7.44 29.62
N ALA A 135 -1.27 -6.68 30.68
CA ALA A 135 -2.56 -6.01 30.88
C ALA A 135 -2.92 -4.99 29.79
N GLU A 136 -1.95 -4.52 29.01
CA GLU A 136 -2.12 -3.65 27.85
C GLU A 136 -2.72 -4.38 26.62
N SER A 137 -2.73 -5.72 26.64
CA SER A 137 -3.16 -6.59 25.55
C SER A 137 -4.59 -7.04 25.74
N TRP A 138 -5.54 -6.11 25.63
CA TRP A 138 -6.96 -6.45 25.76
C TRP A 138 -7.35 -7.43 24.67
N VAL A 139 -8.12 -8.46 25.04
CA VAL A 139 -8.58 -9.47 24.09
C VAL A 139 -10.08 -9.68 24.22
N ASP A 140 -10.69 -10.02 23.08
CA ASP A 140 -11.99 -10.65 22.99
C ASP A 140 -11.81 -12.05 22.41
N ALA A 141 -12.34 -13.06 23.08
CA ALA A 141 -12.07 -14.46 22.81
C ALA A 141 -13.38 -15.23 22.66
N GLN A 142 -13.52 -15.90 21.52
CA GLN A 142 -14.68 -16.74 21.24
C GLN A 142 -14.32 -17.97 20.41
N ARG A 143 -15.10 -19.03 20.58
CA ARG A 143 -15.05 -20.21 19.72
C ARG A 143 -15.82 -19.93 18.44
N VAL A 144 -15.26 -20.35 17.31
CA VAL A 144 -15.85 -20.18 15.97
C VAL A 144 -15.75 -21.50 15.22
N GLU A 145 -16.68 -21.76 14.30
CA GLU A 145 -16.68 -22.97 13.47
C GLU A 145 -15.64 -22.92 12.35
N THR A 146 -15.38 -21.72 11.82
CA THR A 146 -14.43 -21.50 10.73
C THR A 146 -13.53 -20.33 11.05
N ILE A 147 -12.23 -20.49 10.79
CA ILE A 147 -11.25 -19.42 10.93
C ILE A 147 -11.27 -18.55 9.67
N ALA A 148 -11.15 -17.23 9.85
CA ALA A 148 -11.11 -16.29 8.75
C ALA A 148 -10.05 -16.66 7.70
N GLU A 149 -10.41 -16.51 6.42
CA GLU A 149 -9.48 -16.72 5.31
C GLU A 149 -8.36 -15.67 5.32
N GLY A 150 -7.20 -16.01 4.76
CA GLY A 150 -6.08 -15.08 4.59
C GLY A 150 -5.09 -15.00 5.76
N LEU A 151 -5.30 -15.76 6.83
CA LEU A 151 -4.37 -15.88 7.95
C LEU A 151 -3.22 -16.87 7.64
N ASP A 152 -2.01 -16.54 8.05
CA ASP A 152 -0.83 -17.36 7.81
C ASP A 152 -0.75 -18.50 8.84
N ARG A 153 -0.67 -19.74 8.35
CA ARG A 153 -0.61 -20.93 9.22
C ARG A 153 0.77 -21.06 9.89
N CYS A 154 0.77 -21.31 11.19
CA CYS A 154 1.95 -21.55 12.01
C CYS A 154 1.76 -22.83 12.83
N ILE A 155 2.60 -23.83 12.56
CA ILE A 155 2.47 -25.19 13.11
C ILE A 155 3.72 -25.63 13.86
N ALA A 156 3.52 -26.53 14.82
CA ALA A 156 4.60 -27.22 15.49
C ALA A 156 5.17 -28.33 14.58
N SER A 157 6.48 -28.36 14.38
CA SER A 157 7.16 -29.39 13.60
C SER A 157 8.64 -29.47 13.98
N ASP A 158 9.20 -30.67 13.97
CA ASP A 158 10.64 -30.89 14.17
C ASP A 158 11.47 -30.46 12.96
N SER A 159 10.86 -30.45 11.76
CA SER A 159 11.50 -30.06 10.50
C SER A 159 10.91 -28.77 9.93
N ALA A 160 11.76 -28.02 9.21
CA ALA A 160 11.36 -26.80 8.52
C ALA A 160 10.36 -27.10 7.39
N PRO A 161 9.27 -26.34 7.25
CA PRO A 161 8.32 -26.49 6.12
C PRO A 161 8.94 -26.16 4.75
N GLY A 162 10.01 -25.38 4.72
CA GLY A 162 10.67 -24.90 3.51
C GLY A 162 11.37 -23.56 3.72
N PRO A 163 11.96 -22.97 2.66
CA PRO A 163 12.54 -21.63 2.71
C PRO A 163 11.47 -20.56 3.01
N GLY A 164 11.86 -19.48 3.70
CA GLY A 164 10.95 -18.37 4.06
C GLY A 164 10.23 -18.53 5.41
N PHE A 165 10.59 -19.53 6.22
CA PHE A 165 10.06 -19.75 7.56
C PHE A 165 11.14 -19.57 8.64
N ASP A 166 10.75 -18.99 9.76
CA ASP A 166 11.57 -18.88 10.96
C ASP A 166 11.11 -19.88 12.02
N ARG A 167 12.08 -20.50 12.69
CA ARG A 167 11.85 -21.36 13.85
C ARG A 167 11.68 -20.52 15.11
N ILE A 168 10.60 -20.78 15.84
CA ILE A 168 10.28 -20.18 17.13
C ILE A 168 10.21 -21.29 18.19
N ALA A 169 10.75 -21.05 19.38
CA ALA A 169 10.56 -21.93 20.51
C ALA A 169 9.44 -21.38 21.40
N LEU A 170 8.35 -22.13 21.55
CA LEU A 170 7.23 -21.80 22.44
C LEU A 170 7.16 -22.78 23.61
N LEU A 171 6.95 -22.25 24.81
CA LEU A 171 6.78 -23.07 26.01
C LEU A 171 5.40 -23.73 26.00
N ALA A 172 5.37 -25.05 26.09
CA ALA A 172 4.14 -25.85 26.12
C ALA A 172 4.18 -26.84 27.29
N PRO A 173 3.03 -27.26 27.83
CA PRO A 173 2.99 -28.38 28.77
C PRO A 173 3.46 -29.68 28.09
N LEU A 174 3.98 -30.60 28.90
CA LEU A 174 4.09 -32.00 28.50
C LEU A 174 2.69 -32.60 28.33
N GLU A 175 2.59 -33.58 27.44
CA GLU A 175 1.41 -34.45 27.37
C GLU A 175 1.21 -35.14 28.73
N PRO A 176 -0.03 -35.33 29.21
CA PRO A 176 -0.30 -35.93 30.53
C PRO A 176 0.45 -37.23 30.82
N ALA A 177 0.51 -38.16 29.86
CA ALA A 177 1.25 -39.42 30.03
C ALA A 177 2.77 -39.21 30.16
N ALA A 178 3.33 -38.31 29.35
CA ALA A 178 4.73 -37.94 29.41
C ALA A 178 5.06 -37.18 30.71
N PHE A 179 4.13 -36.37 31.23
CA PHE A 179 4.28 -35.70 32.53
C PHE A 179 4.36 -36.71 33.67
N THR A 180 3.47 -37.71 33.71
CA THR A 180 3.51 -38.76 34.72
C THR A 180 4.82 -39.54 34.68
N ALA A 181 5.25 -39.97 33.49
CA ALA A 181 6.52 -40.67 33.30
C ALA A 181 7.72 -39.82 33.75
N TRP A 182 7.74 -38.54 33.37
CA TRP A 182 8.77 -37.59 33.81
C TRP A 182 8.79 -37.42 35.33
N ARG A 183 7.61 -37.26 35.96
CA ARG A 183 7.48 -37.09 37.41
C ARG A 183 7.99 -38.32 38.15
N ASP A 184 7.59 -39.51 37.73
CA ASP A 184 8.00 -40.77 38.35
C ASP A 184 9.52 -40.95 38.25
N GLN A 185 10.10 -40.65 37.08
CA GLN A 185 11.54 -40.69 36.88
C GLN A 185 12.27 -39.66 37.77
N ALA A 186 11.77 -38.43 37.84
CA ALA A 186 12.40 -37.36 38.62
C ALA A 186 12.35 -37.63 40.13
N VAL A 187 11.20 -38.12 40.63
CA VAL A 187 11.04 -38.57 42.02
C VAL A 187 12.01 -39.70 42.34
N GLU A 188 12.13 -40.68 41.45
CA GLU A 188 13.01 -41.82 41.64
C GLU A 188 14.49 -41.42 41.62
N GLN A 189 14.90 -40.54 40.70
CA GLN A 189 16.26 -39.99 40.68
C GLN A 189 16.61 -39.22 41.95
N GLU A 190 15.67 -38.43 42.48
CA GLU A 190 15.89 -37.67 43.72
C GLU A 190 15.97 -38.60 44.94
N LYS A 191 15.13 -39.64 45.00
CA LYS A 191 15.23 -40.70 46.00
C LYS A 191 16.58 -41.39 45.94
N GLN A 192 17.06 -41.73 44.74
CA GLN A 192 18.37 -42.36 44.54
C GLN A 192 19.51 -41.45 44.99
N LYS A 193 19.53 -40.17 44.59
CA LYS A 193 20.53 -39.19 45.03
C LYS A 193 20.58 -39.05 46.55
N ARG A 194 19.42 -38.92 47.20
CA ARG A 194 19.38 -38.81 48.67
C ARG A 194 19.76 -40.10 49.36
N SER A 195 19.41 -41.26 48.80
CA SER A 195 19.82 -42.57 49.36
C SER A 195 21.34 -42.77 49.26
N ALA A 196 21.97 -42.25 48.21
CA ALA A 196 23.42 -42.31 48.03
C ALA A 196 24.18 -41.37 48.98
N ASN A 197 23.55 -40.26 49.38
CA ASN A 197 24.13 -39.28 50.31
C ASN A 197 23.90 -39.61 51.80
N VAL A 198 23.12 -40.64 52.13
CA VAL A 198 22.99 -41.14 53.50
C VAL A 198 24.21 -42.00 53.82
N ALA A 199 25.13 -41.47 54.63
CA ALA A 199 26.30 -42.21 55.09
C ALA A 199 25.87 -43.50 55.81
N PRO A 200 26.55 -44.64 55.60
CA PRO A 200 26.24 -45.86 56.32
C PRO A 200 26.55 -45.66 57.80
N SER A 201 25.52 -45.61 58.65
CA SER A 201 25.71 -45.69 60.10
C SER A 201 26.28 -47.06 60.45
N ALA A 202 27.39 -47.10 61.20
CA ALA A 202 28.04 -48.32 61.64
C ALA A 202 27.03 -49.31 62.25
N GLY A 203 26.76 -50.42 61.56
CA GLY A 203 26.08 -51.60 62.13
C GLY A 203 24.70 -51.99 61.59
N LYS A 204 24.10 -51.33 60.58
CA LYS A 204 22.84 -51.81 59.94
C LYS A 204 22.86 -51.72 58.42
N LYS A 205 22.20 -52.69 57.75
CA LYS A 205 22.07 -52.84 56.28
C LYS A 205 21.77 -51.50 55.59
N LYS A 206 22.35 -51.29 54.40
CA LYS A 206 22.15 -50.18 53.43
C LYS A 206 20.87 -49.38 53.76
N GLY A 207 21.05 -48.16 54.28
CA GLY A 207 19.95 -47.29 54.68
C GLY A 207 19.06 -46.93 53.50
N GLY A 208 17.91 -47.57 53.41
CA GLY A 208 16.81 -47.09 52.56
C GLY A 208 16.24 -45.80 53.15
N LEU A 209 15.75 -44.90 52.30
CA LEU A 209 15.04 -43.70 52.75
C LEU A 209 13.88 -44.07 53.68
N SER A 210 13.66 -43.27 54.72
CA SER A 210 12.45 -43.37 55.54
C SER A 210 11.21 -43.14 54.67
N LYS A 211 10.08 -43.77 55.04
CA LYS A 211 8.78 -43.57 54.37
C LYS A 211 8.38 -42.09 54.35
N LYS A 212 8.67 -41.37 55.45
CA LYS A 212 8.42 -39.92 55.59
C LYS A 212 9.27 -39.08 54.63
N ASP A 213 10.52 -39.45 54.41
CA ASP A 213 11.43 -38.75 53.51
C ASP A 213 11.05 -39.01 52.04
N SER A 214 10.63 -40.24 51.74
CA SER A 214 10.11 -40.61 50.42
C SER A 214 8.84 -39.84 50.08
N GLU A 215 7.91 -39.70 51.03
CA GLU A 215 6.70 -38.89 50.88
C GLU A 215 7.03 -37.40 50.75
N ALA A 216 8.01 -36.89 51.49
CA ALA A 216 8.46 -35.49 51.38
C ALA A 216 9.05 -35.19 49.99
N ILE A 217 9.82 -36.12 49.42
CA ILE A 217 10.36 -36.00 48.05
C ILE A 217 9.23 -36.02 47.03
N SER A 218 8.28 -36.96 47.15
CA SER A 218 7.12 -37.00 46.24
C SER A 218 6.27 -35.72 46.28
N LYS A 219 6.23 -35.01 47.42
CA LYS A 219 5.56 -33.70 47.55
C LYS A 219 6.37 -32.52 46.99
N MET A 220 7.67 -32.67 46.74
CA MET A 220 8.48 -31.64 46.07
C MET A 220 8.13 -31.52 44.58
N PHE A 221 7.59 -32.57 43.99
CA PHE A 221 7.16 -32.58 42.60
C PHE A 221 5.64 -32.38 42.50
N PRO A 222 5.17 -31.57 41.53
CA PRO A 222 3.74 -31.31 41.35
C PRO A 222 2.96 -32.59 41.03
N ALA A 223 1.69 -32.64 41.42
CA ALA A 223 0.84 -33.81 41.21
C ALA A 223 0.48 -34.01 39.74
N ASP A 224 0.04 -32.94 39.07
CA ASP A 224 -0.41 -32.89 37.69
C ASP A 224 0.04 -31.57 37.04
N ILE A 225 -0.14 -31.47 35.71
CA ILE A 225 0.24 -30.28 34.94
C ILE A 225 -0.59 -29.04 35.33
N VAL A 226 -1.84 -29.26 35.73
CA VAL A 226 -2.81 -28.21 36.06
C VAL A 226 -2.44 -27.51 37.38
N SER A 227 -1.92 -28.27 38.34
CA SER A 227 -1.33 -27.76 39.58
C SER A 227 -0.10 -26.89 39.29
N VAL A 228 0.69 -27.22 38.27
CA VAL A 228 1.83 -26.38 37.85
C VAL A 228 1.35 -25.10 37.17
N LEU A 229 0.31 -25.16 36.34
CA LEU A 229 -0.29 -23.98 35.72
C LEU A 229 -0.78 -22.96 36.78
N GLY A 230 -1.30 -23.46 37.90
CA GLY A 230 -1.72 -22.66 39.05
C GLY A 230 -0.57 -22.18 39.96
N ALA A 231 0.65 -22.70 39.79
CA ALA A 231 1.77 -22.35 40.66
C ALA A 231 2.28 -20.92 40.42
N ASP A 232 2.59 -20.21 41.50
CA ASP A 232 3.18 -18.88 41.43
C ASP A 232 4.69 -18.96 41.12
N THR A 233 5.19 -17.96 40.39
CA THR A 233 6.59 -17.93 39.94
C THR A 233 7.56 -17.80 41.12
N ALA A 234 7.19 -17.13 42.20
CA ALA A 234 8.06 -16.94 43.36
C ALA A 234 8.27 -18.27 44.13
N THR A 235 7.25 -19.10 44.21
CA THR A 235 7.28 -20.44 44.80
C THR A 235 8.12 -21.37 43.97
N LEU A 236 7.98 -21.36 42.64
CA LEU A 236 8.82 -22.14 41.74
C LEU A 236 10.32 -21.75 41.88
N GLN A 237 10.62 -20.45 41.92
CA GLN A 237 11.99 -19.97 42.12
C GLN A 237 12.56 -20.35 43.49
N LYS A 238 11.76 -20.21 44.57
CA LYS A 238 12.15 -20.65 45.92
C LYS A 238 12.46 -22.15 45.98
N GLN A 239 11.76 -22.94 45.17
CA GLN A 239 12.00 -24.39 45.02
C GLN A 239 13.16 -24.71 44.07
N GLY A 240 13.81 -23.71 43.47
CA GLY A 240 14.98 -23.89 42.61
C GLY A 240 14.67 -24.25 41.16
N TRP A 241 13.43 -24.08 40.70
CA TRP A 241 13.04 -24.36 39.32
C TRP A 241 13.38 -23.19 38.39
N ASN A 242 14.22 -23.46 37.38
CA ASN A 242 14.57 -22.48 36.33
C ASN A 242 13.47 -22.32 35.27
N GLN A 243 12.63 -23.34 35.11
CA GLN A 243 11.44 -23.34 34.25
C GLN A 243 10.33 -24.12 34.96
N PRO A 244 9.04 -23.88 34.64
CA PRO A 244 7.96 -24.63 35.28
C PRO A 244 8.13 -26.14 35.05
N PRO A 245 8.05 -26.96 36.11
CA PRO A 245 8.20 -28.41 36.01
C PRO A 245 7.16 -29.00 35.04
N GLY A 246 7.57 -30.00 34.25
CA GLY A 246 6.68 -30.66 33.30
C GLY A 246 6.30 -29.81 32.08
N THR A 247 7.13 -28.84 31.71
CA THR A 247 7.03 -28.09 30.45
C THR A 247 8.09 -28.55 29.45
N ARG A 248 7.84 -28.29 28.16
CA ARG A 248 8.75 -28.52 27.04
C ARG A 248 8.79 -27.32 26.10
N TRP A 249 9.89 -27.17 25.38
CA TRP A 249 10.02 -26.22 24.28
C TRP A 249 9.55 -26.87 22.98
N ALA A 250 8.45 -26.39 22.42
CA ALA A 250 7.94 -26.82 21.13
C ALA A 250 8.50 -25.93 20.01
N ALA A 251 9.01 -26.55 18.94
CA ALA A 251 9.46 -25.83 17.75
C ALA A 251 8.27 -25.52 16.85
N TYR A 252 7.95 -24.24 16.71
CA TYR A 252 6.95 -23.71 15.79
C TYR A 252 7.61 -23.04 14.60
N TRP A 253 6.94 -23.11 13.45
CA TRP A 253 7.40 -22.46 12.22
C TRP A 253 6.38 -21.41 11.80
N ARG A 254 6.82 -20.15 11.73
CA ARG A 254 6.03 -19.04 11.16
C ARG A 254 6.74 -18.53 9.91
N ARG A 255 6.01 -17.87 9.02
CA ARG A 255 6.65 -17.15 7.92
C ARG A 255 7.51 -16.00 8.42
N GLN A 256 8.60 -15.70 7.72
CA GLN A 256 9.52 -14.61 8.05
C GLN A 256 8.85 -13.23 8.12
N ASP A 257 7.82 -13.01 7.31
CA ASP A 257 7.06 -11.76 7.24
C ASP A 257 5.90 -11.67 8.27
N ALA A 258 5.66 -12.72 9.07
CA ALA A 258 4.56 -12.74 10.04
C ALA A 258 4.75 -11.76 11.21
N LEU A 259 5.97 -11.27 11.44
CA LEU A 259 6.27 -10.22 12.42
C LEU A 259 7.25 -9.20 11.80
N SER A 260 6.72 -8.36 10.92
CA SER A 260 7.53 -7.37 10.19
C SER A 260 8.02 -6.24 11.10
N THR A 261 9.26 -5.78 10.92
CA THR A 261 9.78 -4.54 11.53
C THR A 261 9.43 -3.29 10.72
N LEU A 262 9.00 -3.48 9.48
CA LEU A 262 8.41 -2.43 8.66
C LEU A 262 6.92 -2.35 8.98
N PRO A 263 6.29 -1.15 8.94
CA PRO A 263 4.85 -1.05 9.06
C PRO A 263 4.23 -2.10 8.15
N ALA A 264 3.37 -2.96 8.69
CA ALA A 264 2.57 -3.84 7.89
C ALA A 264 1.89 -2.89 6.91
N ALA A 265 2.33 -2.94 5.65
CA ALA A 265 1.42 -2.62 4.60
C ALA A 265 0.26 -3.54 4.92
N HIS A 266 -0.84 -3.00 5.43
CA HIS A 266 -2.09 -3.74 5.41
C HIS A 266 -2.06 -4.39 4.04
N ARG A 267 -2.06 -5.72 3.99
CA ARG A 267 -2.54 -6.40 2.82
C ARG A 267 -3.97 -5.91 2.77
N ALA A 268 -4.15 -4.74 2.17
CA ALA A 268 -5.34 -4.42 1.46
C ALA A 268 -5.49 -5.67 0.63
N VAL A 269 -6.47 -6.48 1.00
CA VAL A 269 -7.26 -7.22 0.03
C VAL A 269 -7.20 -6.36 -1.22
N MET A 270 -6.82 -6.95 -2.34
CA MET A 270 -7.01 -6.29 -3.63
C MET A 270 -8.53 -6.10 -3.84
N ALA A 271 -9.19 -5.32 -2.99
CA ALA A 271 -10.20 -4.40 -3.42
C ALA A 271 -9.52 -3.66 -4.57
N GLU A 272 -10.02 -3.93 -5.77
CA GLU A 272 -9.60 -3.24 -6.98
C GLU A 272 -9.32 -1.78 -6.60
N ARG A 273 -8.04 -1.40 -6.58
CA ARG A 273 -7.69 -0.01 -6.37
C ARG A 273 -8.49 0.74 -7.43
N PRO A 274 -9.30 1.75 -7.06
CA PRO A 274 -10.09 2.46 -8.05
C PRO A 274 -9.14 2.90 -9.17
N ALA A 275 -9.45 2.47 -10.40
CA ALA A 275 -8.60 2.71 -11.55
C ALA A 275 -8.27 4.21 -11.63
N VAL A 276 -7.01 4.57 -11.43
CA VAL A 276 -6.55 5.96 -11.54
C VAL A 276 -6.28 6.21 -13.00
N ASP A 277 -7.11 7.00 -13.67
CA ASP A 277 -6.92 7.39 -15.08
C ASP A 277 -6.45 8.84 -15.22
N THR A 278 -6.49 9.61 -14.12
CA THR A 278 -6.26 11.05 -14.14
C THR A 278 -5.50 11.51 -12.90
N MET A 279 -4.49 12.36 -13.11
CA MET A 279 -3.66 12.94 -12.06
C MET A 279 -3.39 14.42 -12.32
N LEU A 280 -3.31 15.22 -11.26
CA LEU A 280 -3.06 16.66 -11.34
C LEU A 280 -1.75 17.01 -10.64
N LEU A 281 -0.86 17.66 -11.36
CA LEU A 281 0.42 18.19 -10.86
C LEU A 281 0.35 19.70 -10.76
N ALA A 282 0.83 20.25 -9.65
CA ALA A 282 1.12 21.68 -9.48
C ALA A 282 2.62 21.94 -9.69
N LEU A 283 2.94 23.06 -10.31
CA LEU A 283 4.30 23.53 -10.60
C LEU A 283 4.62 24.76 -9.74
N SER A 284 5.85 24.82 -9.24
CA SER A 284 6.38 26.00 -8.56
C SER A 284 7.87 26.23 -8.88
N SER A 285 8.38 27.45 -8.67
CA SER A 285 9.79 27.81 -8.91
C SER A 285 10.46 28.39 -7.66
N ASN A 286 11.78 28.25 -7.53
CA ASN A 286 12.55 28.65 -6.33
C ASN A 286 12.91 30.15 -6.24
N THR A 287 12.13 31.06 -6.83
CA THR A 287 12.54 32.47 -6.98
C THR A 287 11.82 33.37 -5.97
N SER A 288 12.59 33.99 -5.06
CA SER A 288 12.11 34.83 -3.95
C SER A 288 11.37 36.12 -4.35
N HIS A 289 11.38 36.51 -5.64
CA HIS A 289 10.89 37.81 -6.10
C HIS A 289 9.78 37.80 -7.16
N SER A 290 9.36 36.62 -7.65
CA SER A 290 8.17 36.41 -8.48
C SER A 290 8.14 34.96 -8.94
N GLU A 291 6.97 34.34 -9.04
CA GLU A 291 6.82 33.03 -9.67
C GLU A 291 7.19 33.14 -11.16
N VAL A 292 8.40 32.69 -11.52
CA VAL A 292 8.86 32.62 -12.91
C VAL A 292 8.41 31.28 -13.49
N LEU A 293 7.10 31.05 -13.47
CA LEU A 293 6.52 29.91 -14.16
C LEU A 293 6.64 30.10 -15.68
N PRO A 294 6.73 29.02 -16.46
CA PRO A 294 6.83 29.11 -17.91
C PRO A 294 5.64 29.81 -18.55
N ARG A 295 5.87 30.46 -19.70
CA ARG A 295 4.76 30.97 -20.50
C ARG A 295 3.92 29.79 -21.00
N PHE A 296 2.60 29.95 -21.01
CA PHE A 296 1.70 28.91 -21.52
C PHE A 296 2.01 28.54 -22.99
N THR A 297 2.53 29.48 -23.77
CA THR A 297 2.96 29.26 -25.16
C THR A 297 4.17 28.33 -25.31
N GLU A 298 4.91 28.06 -24.22
CA GLU A 298 6.06 27.15 -24.18
C GLU A 298 5.71 25.74 -23.69
N SER A 299 4.43 25.45 -23.50
CA SER A 299 3.93 24.18 -22.94
C SER A 299 4.52 22.95 -23.63
N LEU A 300 4.63 22.94 -24.95
CA LEU A 300 5.21 21.81 -25.71
C LEU A 300 6.58 21.38 -25.16
N TRP A 301 7.46 22.34 -24.93
CA TRP A 301 8.82 22.06 -24.49
C TRP A 301 8.85 21.53 -23.07
N TRP A 302 8.08 22.14 -22.17
CA TRP A 302 8.02 21.74 -20.77
C TRP A 302 7.36 20.38 -20.57
N LEU A 303 6.26 20.11 -21.28
CA LEU A 303 5.55 18.84 -21.18
C LEU A 303 6.34 17.71 -21.84
N GLU A 304 7.01 17.93 -22.97
CA GLU A 304 7.91 16.92 -23.52
C GLU A 304 9.10 16.65 -22.58
N LYS A 305 9.62 17.68 -21.90
CA LYS A 305 10.69 17.52 -20.91
C LYS A 305 10.23 16.72 -19.68
N LEU A 306 9.03 17.05 -19.17
CA LEU A 306 8.40 16.33 -18.06
C LEU A 306 8.17 14.87 -18.43
N HIS A 307 7.60 14.59 -19.60
CA HIS A 307 7.38 13.23 -20.08
C HIS A 307 8.69 12.43 -20.15
N ARG A 308 9.75 12.97 -20.75
CA ARG A 308 11.07 12.32 -20.79
C ARG A 308 11.63 12.04 -19.39
N ALA A 309 11.45 12.97 -18.45
CA ALA A 309 11.90 12.79 -17.08
C ALA A 309 11.11 11.70 -16.35
N LEU A 310 9.79 11.60 -16.59
CA LEU A 310 8.94 10.54 -16.06
C LEU A 310 9.33 9.16 -16.61
N VAL A 311 9.53 9.05 -17.94
CA VAL A 311 9.98 7.81 -18.59
C VAL A 311 11.35 7.38 -18.05
N LYS A 312 12.30 8.32 -17.92
CA LYS A 312 13.63 8.03 -17.36
C LYS A 312 13.54 7.49 -15.93
N ARG A 313 12.78 8.13 -15.05
CA ARG A 313 12.61 7.67 -13.67
C ARG A 313 11.86 6.34 -13.58
N SER A 314 10.93 6.07 -14.50
CA SER A 314 10.28 4.76 -14.61
C SER A 314 11.29 3.67 -14.94
N ALA A 315 12.19 3.92 -15.90
CA ALA A 315 13.25 2.96 -16.25
C ALA A 315 14.20 2.69 -15.08
N GLU A 316 14.60 3.72 -14.33
CA GLU A 316 15.44 3.59 -13.13
C GLU A 316 14.78 2.78 -12.01
N SER A 317 13.44 2.69 -11.98
CA SER A 317 12.68 1.93 -10.98
C SER A 317 12.53 0.44 -11.30
N GLY A 318 13.11 -0.05 -12.40
CA GLY A 318 13.18 -1.48 -12.75
C GLY A 318 12.10 -1.99 -13.71
N ARG A 319 10.98 -1.26 -13.88
CA ARG A 319 9.94 -1.55 -14.89
C ARG A 319 9.49 -0.26 -15.56
N VAL A 320 9.60 -0.19 -16.88
CA VAL A 320 9.09 0.94 -17.67
C VAL A 320 7.57 0.78 -17.81
N SER A 321 6.82 1.76 -17.33
CA SER A 321 5.37 1.77 -17.50
C SER A 321 4.99 1.93 -18.97
N ALA A 322 4.18 1.00 -19.50
CA ALA A 322 3.61 1.10 -20.84
C ALA A 322 2.76 2.37 -20.99
N CYS A 323 2.00 2.72 -19.95
CA CYS A 323 1.19 3.95 -19.89
C CYS A 323 2.04 5.22 -20.07
N LEU A 324 3.26 5.26 -19.51
CA LEU A 324 4.17 6.40 -19.70
C LEU A 324 4.91 6.34 -21.03
N LEU A 325 5.32 5.15 -21.48
CA LEU A 325 6.16 4.98 -22.67
C LEU A 325 5.36 5.14 -23.97
N GLY A 326 4.09 4.76 -23.99
CA GLY A 326 3.27 4.73 -25.19
C GLY A 326 3.58 3.54 -26.11
N ARG A 327 4.21 2.49 -25.57
CA ARG A 327 4.54 1.25 -26.29
C ARG A 327 4.04 0.03 -25.52
N ASP A 328 3.68 -1.01 -26.24
CA ASP A 328 3.28 -2.30 -25.66
C ASP A 328 4.48 -3.14 -25.21
N GLU A 329 4.21 -4.39 -24.80
CA GLU A 329 5.23 -5.31 -24.29
C GLU A 329 6.23 -5.76 -25.38
N ASP A 330 5.82 -5.73 -26.64
CA ASP A 330 6.65 -6.05 -27.81
C ASP A 330 7.49 -4.84 -28.28
N GLY A 331 7.22 -3.66 -27.73
CA GLY A 331 7.93 -2.42 -28.01
C GLY A 331 7.35 -1.62 -29.17
N ASP A 332 6.18 -2.01 -29.67
CA ASP A 332 5.46 -1.35 -30.74
C ASP A 332 4.61 -0.19 -30.21
N PRO A 333 4.37 0.88 -31.01
CA PRO A 333 3.53 1.99 -30.60
C PRO A 333 2.09 1.55 -30.31
N MET A 334 1.56 1.89 -29.14
CA MET A 334 0.20 1.51 -28.78
C MET A 334 -0.87 2.19 -29.65
N GLU A 335 -1.86 1.40 -30.05
CA GLU A 335 -3.03 1.90 -30.76
C GLU A 335 -4.01 2.66 -29.84
N GLY A 336 -4.81 3.54 -30.47
CA GLY A 336 -5.92 4.23 -29.81
C GLY A 336 -5.52 5.32 -28.82
N HIS A 337 -4.25 5.76 -28.82
CA HIS A 337 -3.77 6.86 -27.97
C HIS A 337 -4.12 6.73 -26.48
N ARG A 338 -4.24 5.49 -25.98
CA ARG A 338 -4.73 5.20 -24.61
C ARG A 338 -3.69 5.51 -23.51
N HIS A 339 -2.46 5.83 -23.89
CA HIS A 339 -1.36 6.19 -23.02
C HIS A 339 -1.43 7.65 -22.55
N VAL A 340 -0.52 8.03 -21.65
CA VAL A 340 -0.57 9.33 -21.00
C VAL A 340 -0.55 10.50 -21.99
N THR A 341 -1.50 11.42 -21.80
CA THR A 341 -1.57 12.74 -22.42
C THR A 341 -1.31 13.78 -21.35
N LEU A 342 -0.32 14.66 -21.57
CA LEU A 342 -0.03 15.76 -20.68
C LEU A 342 -0.78 17.00 -21.18
N VAL A 343 -1.65 17.55 -20.35
CA VAL A 343 -2.51 18.69 -20.64
C VAL A 343 -2.01 19.89 -19.81
N PRO A 344 -1.54 20.96 -20.46
CA PRO A 344 -1.06 22.15 -19.78
C PRO A 344 -2.24 22.96 -19.25
N LEU A 345 -2.11 23.47 -18.02
CA LEU A 345 -3.12 24.27 -17.36
C LEU A 345 -2.53 25.61 -16.88
N SER A 346 -3.38 26.64 -16.91
CA SER A 346 -3.17 27.93 -16.23
C SER A 346 -4.43 28.17 -15.40
N LEU A 347 -4.43 27.64 -14.16
CA LEU A 347 -5.57 27.75 -13.25
C LEU A 347 -5.62 29.12 -12.55
N ASP A 348 -4.47 29.81 -12.47
CA ASP A 348 -4.35 31.15 -11.89
C ASP A 348 -4.75 32.30 -12.83
N GLY A 349 -5.02 31.99 -14.11
CA GLY A 349 -5.40 32.96 -15.14
C GLY A 349 -4.29 33.89 -15.63
N LYS A 350 -3.02 33.70 -15.22
CA LYS A 350 -1.88 34.57 -15.58
C LYS A 350 -1.20 34.17 -16.90
N ASN A 351 -1.82 33.27 -17.68
CA ASN A 351 -1.28 32.73 -18.92
C ASN A 351 0.12 32.12 -18.72
N ARG A 352 0.29 31.45 -17.57
CA ARG A 352 1.49 30.73 -17.15
C ARG A 352 1.14 29.27 -16.95
N LEU A 353 2.11 28.40 -17.24
CA LEU A 353 1.97 26.99 -16.97
C LEU A 353 2.16 26.75 -15.46
N ASP A 354 1.05 26.63 -14.74
CA ASP A 354 1.04 26.43 -13.28
C ASP A 354 0.68 24.99 -12.88
N HIS A 355 -0.09 24.29 -13.70
CA HIS A 355 -0.49 22.91 -13.46
C HIS A 355 -0.34 22.07 -14.73
N VAL A 356 -0.19 20.77 -14.53
CA VAL A 356 -0.22 19.77 -15.60
C VAL A 356 -1.19 18.68 -15.21
N LEU A 357 -2.21 18.47 -16.04
CA LEU A 357 -3.12 17.36 -15.90
C LEU A 357 -2.60 16.20 -16.75
N LEU A 358 -2.46 15.02 -16.14
CA LEU A 358 -2.08 13.80 -16.81
C LEU A 358 -3.32 12.95 -16.92
N HIS A 359 -3.67 12.56 -18.14
CA HIS A 359 -4.82 11.70 -18.40
C HIS A 359 -4.39 10.51 -19.27
N ALA A 360 -4.73 9.31 -18.83
CA ALA A 360 -4.45 8.07 -19.54
C ALA A 360 -5.71 7.20 -19.54
N PRO A 361 -6.43 7.08 -20.68
CA PRO A 361 -7.62 6.24 -20.77
C PRO A 361 -7.41 4.77 -20.38
N MET A 362 -6.18 4.25 -20.53
CA MET A 362 -5.83 2.89 -20.09
C MET A 362 -5.63 2.75 -18.57
N GLY A 363 -5.64 3.85 -17.81
CA GLY A 363 -5.25 3.88 -16.41
C GLY A 363 -3.74 3.95 -16.20
N PHE A 364 -3.34 4.45 -15.03
CA PHE A 364 -1.97 4.45 -14.56
C PHE A 364 -1.67 3.16 -13.79
N ASP A 365 -0.63 2.45 -14.22
CA ASP A 365 -0.12 1.29 -13.49
C ASP A 365 0.64 1.69 -12.20
N ASP A 366 0.88 0.71 -11.32
CA ASP A 366 1.57 0.95 -10.04
C ASP A 366 2.98 1.54 -10.22
N ALA A 367 3.66 1.24 -11.33
CA ALA A 367 4.98 1.80 -11.62
C ALA A 367 4.87 3.30 -11.93
N ALA A 368 3.92 3.70 -12.78
CA ALA A 368 3.63 5.09 -13.10
C ALA A 368 3.20 5.89 -11.86
N ILE A 369 2.28 5.33 -11.06
CA ILE A 369 1.84 5.95 -9.80
C ILE A 369 3.04 6.12 -8.84
N GLY A 370 3.88 5.09 -8.72
CA GLY A 370 5.08 5.12 -7.88
C GLY A 370 6.11 6.16 -8.32
N VAL A 371 6.28 6.38 -9.63
CA VAL A 371 7.14 7.43 -10.19
C VAL A 371 6.55 8.81 -9.91
N LEU A 372 5.27 9.03 -10.21
CA LEU A 372 4.60 10.32 -10.05
C LEU A 372 4.52 10.75 -8.58
N ARG A 373 4.29 9.83 -7.64
CA ARG A 373 4.31 10.10 -6.19
C ARG A 373 5.67 10.56 -5.68
N ARG A 374 6.77 10.18 -6.33
CA ARG A 374 8.16 10.51 -5.93
C ARG A 374 8.80 11.57 -6.82
N PHE A 375 8.13 12.00 -7.89
CA PHE A 375 8.61 13.06 -8.75
C PHE A 375 8.54 14.40 -7.99
N ARG A 376 9.65 15.14 -7.94
CA ARG A 376 9.78 16.36 -7.12
C ARG A 376 10.34 17.54 -7.87
N THR A 377 11.24 17.29 -8.81
CA THR A 377 11.99 18.35 -9.49
C THR A 377 12.10 18.02 -10.97
N LEU A 378 11.71 18.99 -11.80
CA LEU A 378 11.99 19.04 -13.22
C LEU A 378 13.13 20.06 -13.41
N TYR A 379 14.34 19.53 -13.52
CA TYR A 379 15.54 20.35 -13.67
C TYR A 379 15.47 21.20 -14.93
N GLY A 380 15.84 22.47 -14.82
CA GLY A 380 15.89 23.48 -15.86
C GLY A 380 17.10 23.31 -16.78
N ASN A 381 17.67 24.42 -17.22
CA ASN A 381 18.96 24.47 -17.90
C ASN A 381 19.63 25.80 -17.56
N GLU A 382 20.53 25.76 -16.59
CA GLU A 382 21.24 26.94 -16.07
C GLU A 382 21.97 27.70 -17.18
N ARG A 383 22.61 27.01 -18.13
CA ARG A 383 23.32 27.64 -19.26
C ARG A 383 22.41 28.44 -20.20
N ARG A 384 21.11 28.14 -20.18
CA ARG A 384 20.07 28.86 -20.95
C ARG A 384 19.19 29.73 -20.06
N ASN A 385 19.59 29.93 -18.80
CA ASN A 385 18.84 30.69 -17.79
C ASN A 385 17.40 30.18 -17.60
N ILE A 386 17.20 28.86 -17.68
CA ILE A 386 15.90 28.22 -17.46
C ILE A 386 15.88 27.66 -16.03
N PRO A 387 14.98 28.12 -15.14
CA PRO A 387 14.95 27.70 -13.74
C PRO A 387 14.46 26.26 -13.57
N ASP A 388 14.79 25.68 -12.42
CA ASP A 388 14.19 24.42 -11.97
C ASP A 388 12.72 24.63 -11.59
N LEU A 389 11.89 23.66 -11.96
CA LEU A 389 10.50 23.59 -11.51
C LEU A 389 10.34 22.48 -10.48
N TYR A 390 9.69 22.78 -9.37
CA TYR A 390 9.23 21.79 -8.43
C TYR A 390 7.85 21.31 -8.83
N VAL A 391 7.63 20.01 -8.67
CA VAL A 391 6.42 19.32 -9.09
C VAL A 391 5.80 18.65 -7.89
N SER A 392 4.54 18.99 -7.62
CA SER A 392 3.76 18.42 -6.53
C SER A 392 2.53 17.72 -7.08
N LEU A 393 2.33 16.46 -6.71
CA LEU A 393 1.11 15.73 -7.03
C LEU A 393 0.00 16.17 -6.08
N VAL A 394 -1.00 16.89 -6.60
CA VAL A 394 -2.07 17.52 -5.80
C VAL A 394 -3.41 16.80 -5.92
N GLY A 395 -3.59 15.93 -6.92
CA GLY A 395 -4.79 15.11 -7.08
C GLY A 395 -4.55 13.84 -7.89
N MET A 396 -5.25 12.76 -7.56
CA MET A 396 -5.28 11.52 -8.34
C MET A 396 -6.63 10.82 -8.16
N GLY A 397 -7.16 10.22 -9.22
CA GLY A 397 -8.45 9.53 -9.17
C GLY A 397 -8.97 9.18 -10.56
N LYS A 398 -10.28 8.97 -10.67
CA LYS A 398 -10.95 8.91 -11.98
C LYS A 398 -11.16 10.31 -12.54
N ARG A 399 -11.28 10.40 -13.84
CA ARG A 399 -11.55 11.63 -14.60
C ARG A 399 -12.71 12.43 -14.02
N ALA A 400 -13.80 11.75 -13.66
CA ALA A 400 -14.99 12.35 -13.08
C ALA A 400 -14.72 13.01 -11.72
N ASP A 401 -13.84 12.42 -10.89
CA ASP A 401 -13.52 12.92 -9.56
C ASP A 401 -12.72 14.24 -9.61
N LEU A 402 -11.93 14.43 -10.68
CA LEU A 402 -11.14 15.65 -10.89
C LEU A 402 -11.86 16.67 -11.79
N ALA A 403 -13.10 16.41 -12.22
CA ALA A 403 -13.80 17.26 -13.17
C ALA A 403 -13.93 18.72 -12.70
N THR A 404 -14.05 18.94 -11.38
CA THR A 404 -14.12 20.29 -10.79
C THR A 404 -12.78 21.03 -10.74
N SER A 405 -11.66 20.32 -10.93
CA SER A 405 -10.31 20.89 -10.84
C SER A 405 -9.82 21.54 -12.13
N ALA A 406 -10.37 21.16 -13.29
CA ALA A 406 -9.93 21.68 -14.59
C ALA A 406 -11.07 21.69 -15.62
N ARG A 407 -11.25 22.82 -16.31
CA ARG A 407 -12.27 22.98 -17.37
C ARG A 407 -12.13 21.97 -18.50
N GLN A 408 -10.92 21.48 -18.74
CA GLN A 408 -10.59 20.47 -19.74
C GLN A 408 -11.28 19.13 -19.46
N LEU A 409 -11.71 18.86 -18.23
CA LEU A 409 -12.39 17.62 -17.83
C LEU A 409 -13.91 17.70 -17.87
N HIS A 410 -14.49 18.87 -18.19
CA HIS A 410 -15.93 19.05 -18.24
C HIS A 410 -16.57 18.27 -19.40
N SER A 411 -17.90 18.17 -19.35
CA SER A 411 -18.73 17.72 -20.46
C SER A 411 -19.33 18.92 -21.19
N SER A 412 -19.23 18.97 -22.52
CA SER A 412 -19.79 20.07 -23.32
C SER A 412 -20.14 19.65 -24.74
N LYS A 413 -21.14 20.31 -25.33
CA LYS A 413 -21.45 20.22 -26.77
C LYS A 413 -20.51 21.05 -27.63
N VAL A 414 -19.94 22.12 -27.09
CA VAL A 414 -19.09 23.05 -27.83
C VAL A 414 -17.74 23.19 -27.15
N TRP A 415 -16.67 23.00 -27.92
CA TRP A 415 -15.29 23.02 -27.47
C TRP A 415 -14.48 24.00 -28.32
N GLN A 416 -13.64 24.80 -27.67
CA GLN A 416 -12.73 25.76 -28.30
C GLN A 416 -11.27 25.43 -27.99
N SER A 417 -10.38 25.62 -28.97
CA SER A 417 -8.95 25.43 -28.77
C SER A 417 -8.37 26.40 -27.75
N VAL A 418 -7.48 25.91 -26.90
CA VAL A 418 -6.62 26.73 -26.00
C VAL A 418 -5.14 26.61 -26.35
N THR A 419 -4.77 25.57 -27.09
CA THR A 419 -3.46 25.44 -27.73
C THR A 419 -3.68 25.06 -29.19
N PRO A 420 -2.76 25.43 -30.10
CA PRO A 420 -3.04 25.32 -31.53
C PRO A 420 -3.08 23.87 -32.00
N PHE A 421 -4.02 23.58 -32.90
CA PHE A 421 -4.03 22.34 -33.66
C PHE A 421 -3.00 22.41 -34.79
N LEU A 422 -2.10 21.43 -34.81
CA LEU A 422 -1.14 21.23 -35.90
C LEU A 422 -1.49 19.94 -36.64
N PRO A 423 -1.65 19.97 -37.98
CA PRO A 423 -1.95 18.78 -38.76
C PRO A 423 -0.84 17.73 -38.62
N PRO A 424 -1.16 16.48 -38.22
CA PRO A 424 -0.18 15.40 -38.10
C PRO A 424 0.30 14.87 -39.46
N ARG A 425 -0.36 15.24 -40.57
CA ARG A 425 -0.02 14.84 -41.94
C ARG A 425 -0.04 16.05 -42.87
N PHE A 426 0.57 15.91 -44.05
CA PHE A 426 0.55 16.95 -45.08
C PHE A 426 -0.89 17.36 -45.44
N LEU A 427 -1.14 18.67 -45.40
CA LEU A 427 -2.44 19.24 -45.75
C LEU A 427 -2.74 19.07 -47.24
N LYS A 428 -3.94 18.58 -47.56
CA LYS A 428 -4.48 18.51 -48.93
C LYS A 428 -5.74 19.36 -49.06
N ALA A 429 -6.12 19.71 -50.29
CA ALA A 429 -7.30 20.51 -50.56
C ALA A 429 -8.62 19.80 -50.19
N ARG A 430 -8.69 18.48 -50.40
CA ARG A 430 -9.89 17.66 -50.18
C ARG A 430 -9.52 16.25 -49.72
N GLY A 431 -10.50 15.52 -49.18
CA GLY A 431 -10.38 14.12 -48.77
C GLY A 431 -9.83 13.93 -47.35
N ALA A 432 -9.43 12.69 -47.02
CA ALA A 432 -9.04 12.31 -45.66
C ALA A 432 -7.82 13.07 -45.10
N ASN A 433 -6.98 13.66 -45.96
CA ASN A 433 -5.83 14.48 -45.56
C ASN A 433 -6.09 16.00 -45.65
N ALA A 434 -7.32 16.42 -45.94
CA ALA A 434 -7.74 17.80 -45.73
C ALA A 434 -7.82 18.11 -44.23
N LEU A 435 -7.81 19.39 -43.85
CA LEU A 435 -7.83 19.80 -42.45
C LEU A 435 -8.99 19.15 -41.69
N GLU A 436 -10.19 19.19 -42.25
CA GLU A 436 -11.38 18.55 -41.68
C GLU A 436 -11.21 17.02 -41.54
N GLY A 437 -10.69 16.36 -42.58
CA GLY A 437 -10.47 14.91 -42.58
C GLY A 437 -9.47 14.48 -41.50
N GLN A 438 -8.42 15.27 -41.29
CA GLN A 438 -7.44 15.01 -40.24
C GLN A 438 -8.02 15.24 -38.84
N VAL A 439 -8.82 16.29 -38.62
CA VAL A 439 -9.52 16.53 -37.34
C VAL A 439 -10.45 15.36 -37.00
N ARG A 440 -11.28 14.93 -37.95
CA ARG A 440 -12.20 13.80 -37.76
C ARG A 440 -11.46 12.49 -37.49
N ALA A 441 -10.36 12.23 -38.21
CA ALA A 441 -9.53 11.04 -37.99
C ALA A 441 -8.90 11.04 -36.58
N GLU A 442 -8.37 12.17 -36.12
CA GLU A 442 -7.76 12.28 -34.79
C GLU A 442 -8.78 12.10 -33.66
N LEU A 443 -10.02 12.61 -33.83
CA LEU A 443 -11.12 12.41 -32.89
C LEU A 443 -11.54 10.93 -32.85
N ALA A 444 -11.75 10.31 -34.02
CA ALA A 444 -12.14 8.91 -34.12
C ALA A 444 -11.08 7.96 -33.51
N CYS A 445 -9.78 8.22 -33.74
CA CYS A 445 -8.68 7.45 -33.16
C CYS A 445 -8.63 7.51 -31.62
N ARG A 446 -9.29 8.48 -31.00
CA ARG A 446 -9.39 8.65 -29.53
C ARG A 446 -10.77 8.30 -28.98
N GLY A 447 -11.66 7.74 -29.81
CA GLY A 447 -13.00 7.31 -29.42
C GLY A 447 -14.02 8.45 -29.30
N PHE A 448 -13.71 9.66 -29.78
CA PHE A 448 -14.66 10.77 -29.79
C PHE A 448 -15.65 10.67 -30.96
N PRO A 449 -16.91 11.09 -30.78
CA PRO A 449 -17.87 11.17 -31.88
C PRO A 449 -17.44 12.21 -32.91
N ASN A 450 -17.96 12.10 -34.12
CA ASN A 450 -17.72 13.12 -35.14
C ASN A 450 -18.48 14.42 -34.79
N PRO A 451 -17.82 15.59 -34.86
CA PRO A 451 -18.48 16.86 -34.66
C PRO A 451 -19.44 17.16 -35.82
N VAL A 452 -20.56 17.80 -35.50
CA VAL A 452 -21.57 18.28 -36.44
C VAL A 452 -21.04 19.49 -37.18
N HIS A 453 -20.36 20.39 -36.47
CA HIS A 453 -19.71 21.57 -37.05
C HIS A 453 -18.26 21.65 -36.59
N ILE A 454 -17.38 21.98 -37.54
CA ILE A 454 -16.00 22.35 -37.26
C ILE A 454 -15.77 23.72 -37.88
N GLU A 455 -15.30 24.64 -37.06
CA GLU A 455 -14.98 26.00 -37.46
C GLU A 455 -13.50 26.28 -37.19
N ILE A 456 -12.91 27.12 -38.02
CA ILE A 456 -11.56 27.65 -37.86
C ILE A 456 -11.61 29.07 -37.32
N GLU A 457 -10.67 29.39 -36.44
CA GLU A 457 -10.56 30.72 -35.86
C GLU A 457 -9.87 31.70 -36.81
N LEU A 458 -10.49 32.85 -36.97
CA LEU A 458 -10.03 34.00 -37.74
C LEU A 458 -9.69 35.17 -36.80
N GLU A 459 -9.01 36.20 -37.32
CA GLU A 459 -8.75 37.42 -36.52
C GLU A 459 -10.04 38.16 -36.11
N ASP A 460 -11.13 37.98 -36.86
CA ASP A 460 -12.42 38.66 -36.69
C ASP A 460 -13.57 37.72 -36.29
N GLY A 461 -13.30 36.46 -35.95
CA GLY A 461 -14.32 35.51 -35.53
C GLY A 461 -14.01 34.07 -35.93
N HIS A 462 -15.00 33.37 -36.48
CA HIS A 462 -14.88 31.98 -36.91
C HIS A 462 -15.44 31.81 -38.32
N ALA A 463 -14.92 30.84 -39.07
CA ALA A 463 -15.46 30.42 -40.36
C ALA A 463 -15.56 28.90 -40.46
N PRO A 464 -16.45 28.35 -41.29
CA PRO A 464 -16.50 26.91 -41.53
C PRO A 464 -15.15 26.35 -41.96
N ILE A 465 -14.79 25.15 -41.48
CA ILE A 465 -13.51 24.51 -41.81
C ILE A 465 -13.30 24.29 -43.32
N ALA A 466 -14.37 24.27 -44.11
CA ALA A 466 -14.32 24.18 -45.57
C ALA A 466 -13.51 25.33 -46.21
N ASP A 467 -13.51 26.51 -45.60
CA ASP A 467 -12.79 27.69 -46.09
C ASP A 467 -11.30 27.67 -45.72
N ALA A 468 -10.89 26.76 -44.82
CA ALA A 468 -9.55 26.73 -44.25
C ALA A 468 -8.45 26.58 -45.30
N TRP A 469 -8.68 25.76 -46.33
CA TRP A 469 -7.68 25.57 -47.39
C TRP A 469 -7.43 26.84 -48.19
N ALA A 470 -8.50 27.56 -48.54
CA ALA A 470 -8.39 28.81 -49.29
C ALA A 470 -7.71 29.89 -48.44
N LEU A 471 -8.11 30.03 -47.18
CA LEU A 471 -7.55 31.00 -46.24
C LEU A 471 -6.07 30.72 -45.92
N TRP A 472 -5.70 29.45 -45.73
CA TRP A 472 -4.31 29.06 -45.49
C TRP A 472 -3.43 29.33 -46.72
N ARG A 473 -3.93 29.07 -47.93
CA ARG A 473 -3.22 29.42 -49.19
C ARG A 473 -3.14 30.92 -49.44
N ALA A 474 -4.16 31.69 -49.07
CA ALA A 474 -4.20 33.14 -49.23
C ALA A 474 -3.24 33.87 -48.29
N GLY A 475 -2.92 33.30 -47.13
CA GLY A 475 -1.92 33.81 -46.18
C GLY A 475 -0.46 33.54 -46.56
N ALA A 476 -0.18 32.77 -47.61
CA ALA A 476 1.17 32.63 -48.15
C ALA A 476 1.48 33.85 -49.06
N PRO A 477 2.51 34.67 -48.77
CA PRO A 477 2.82 35.84 -49.59
C PRO A 477 3.13 35.41 -51.03
N ARG A 478 2.22 35.67 -51.96
CA ARG A 478 2.53 35.70 -53.39
C ARG A 478 3.11 37.08 -53.68
N VAL A 479 4.42 37.17 -53.78
CA VAL A 479 5.07 38.30 -54.46
C VAL A 479 4.71 38.14 -55.95
N GLN A 480 3.63 38.76 -56.39
CA GLN A 480 3.47 39.10 -57.79
C GLN A 480 4.22 40.41 -58.01
N LEU A 481 5.38 40.32 -58.65
CA LEU A 481 5.96 41.47 -59.34
C LEU A 481 4.98 41.84 -60.45
N VAL A 482 4.16 42.86 -60.21
CA VAL A 482 3.35 43.50 -61.25
C VAL A 482 4.08 44.77 -61.65
N GLU A 483 4.81 44.71 -62.76
CA GLU A 483 5.20 45.92 -63.48
C GLU A 483 3.94 46.56 -64.06
N GLY A 484 3.57 47.71 -63.50
CA GLY A 484 2.65 48.66 -64.11
C GLY A 484 1.20 48.20 -64.29
N ALA A 485 0.35 48.41 -63.29
CA ALA A 485 -1.08 48.63 -63.54
C ALA A 485 -1.72 49.38 -62.37
N GLN A 486 -2.59 50.33 -62.74
CA GLN A 486 -3.22 51.31 -61.88
C GLN A 486 -4.09 50.71 -60.78
N MET A 487 -4.09 51.39 -59.63
CA MET A 487 -4.99 51.16 -58.52
C MET A 487 -6.44 51.48 -58.92
N VAL A 488 -7.30 50.46 -58.93
CA VAL A 488 -8.70 50.62 -58.55
C VAL A 488 -9.22 49.35 -57.88
N SER A 489 -9.81 49.52 -56.70
CA SER A 489 -11.07 48.90 -56.25
C SER A 489 -11.00 48.43 -54.80
N ALA A 490 -12.04 48.81 -54.05
CA ALA A 490 -12.33 48.47 -52.67
C ALA A 490 -11.93 47.03 -52.32
N MET A 491 -10.93 46.88 -51.46
CA MET A 491 -10.61 45.60 -50.82
C MET A 491 -11.71 45.32 -49.79
N GLU A 492 -12.54 44.30 -50.06
CA GLU A 492 -13.22 43.61 -48.98
C GLU A 492 -12.19 43.22 -47.90
N PRO A 493 -12.52 43.29 -46.61
CA PRO A 493 -11.61 42.85 -45.56
C PRO A 493 -11.25 41.39 -45.82
N VAL A 494 -10.00 41.15 -46.24
CA VAL A 494 -9.50 39.80 -46.44
C VAL A 494 -9.52 39.11 -45.09
N ARG A 495 -10.47 38.19 -44.89
CA ARG A 495 -10.52 37.33 -43.70
C ARG A 495 -9.19 36.59 -43.58
N ARG A 496 -8.58 36.62 -42.39
CA ARG A 496 -7.27 36.02 -42.10
C ARG A 496 -7.37 35.04 -40.95
N LEU A 497 -6.58 33.98 -41.03
CA LEU A 497 -6.42 33.03 -39.92
C LEU A 497 -5.86 33.77 -38.70
N SER A 498 -6.35 33.37 -37.52
CA SER A 498 -5.92 33.96 -36.25
C SER A 498 -4.39 33.88 -36.08
N THR A 499 -3.77 35.03 -35.82
CA THR A 499 -2.33 35.11 -35.56
C THR A 499 -1.96 34.83 -34.12
N ALA A 500 -2.93 34.62 -33.22
CA ALA A 500 -2.71 34.31 -31.80
C ALA A 500 -1.83 33.06 -31.60
N TRP A 501 -1.90 32.12 -32.53
CA TRP A 501 -1.25 30.81 -32.48
C TRP A 501 0.24 30.81 -32.82
N ARG A 502 0.77 31.88 -33.43
CA ARG A 502 2.17 31.96 -33.90
C ARG A 502 3.21 31.97 -32.77
N HIS A 503 2.77 32.36 -31.57
CA HIS A 503 3.65 32.49 -30.40
C HIS A 503 3.88 31.17 -29.67
N PHE A 504 3.09 30.14 -30.00
CA PHE A 504 3.29 28.80 -29.46
C PHE A 504 4.54 28.15 -30.04
N ARG A 505 5.27 27.44 -29.19
CA ARG A 505 6.35 26.57 -29.64
C ARG A 505 5.76 25.35 -30.33
N ARG A 506 6.21 25.10 -31.57
CA ARG A 506 5.66 24.07 -32.48
C ARG A 506 6.62 22.91 -32.76
N GLU A 507 7.89 23.06 -32.38
CA GLU A 507 8.92 22.05 -32.59
C GLU A 507 9.23 21.27 -31.31
N ARG A 508 9.28 19.94 -31.45
CA ARG A 508 9.75 19.00 -30.42
C ARG A 508 11.26 19.09 -30.24
N PHE A 509 11.77 18.50 -29.16
CA PHE A 509 13.22 18.38 -28.91
C PHE A 509 13.97 17.60 -29.99
N ASP A 510 13.32 16.57 -30.53
CA ASP A 510 13.88 15.77 -31.62
C ASP A 510 13.48 16.42 -32.96
N HIS A 511 14.47 17.03 -33.63
CA HIS A 511 14.25 17.72 -34.90
C HIS A 511 13.78 16.79 -36.03
N ALA A 512 14.01 15.48 -35.92
CA ALA A 512 13.47 14.51 -36.87
C ALA A 512 11.95 14.35 -36.74
N LYS A 513 11.36 14.80 -35.63
CA LYS A 513 9.92 14.72 -35.33
C LYS A 513 9.21 16.04 -35.52
N ARG A 514 9.64 16.89 -36.46
CA ARG A 514 8.96 18.15 -36.79
C ARG A 514 7.56 17.92 -37.37
N PRO A 515 6.63 18.89 -37.23
CA PRO A 515 5.33 18.78 -37.88
C PRO A 515 5.52 18.74 -39.41
N PRO A 516 4.76 17.93 -40.16
CA PRO A 516 4.88 17.88 -41.63
C PRO A 516 4.59 19.20 -42.32
N VAL A 517 3.74 20.03 -41.70
CA VAL A 517 3.40 21.37 -42.17
C VAL A 517 3.49 22.32 -40.99
N ASP A 518 4.20 23.43 -41.16
CA ASP A 518 4.29 24.47 -40.14
C ASP A 518 3.03 25.37 -40.14
N ALA A 519 1.86 24.77 -39.91
CA ALA A 519 0.57 25.44 -39.90
C ALA A 519 -0.15 25.20 -38.56
N ALA A 520 -0.55 26.27 -37.90
CA ALA A 520 -1.23 26.25 -36.61
C ALA A 520 -2.64 26.85 -36.77
N PHE A 521 -3.64 26.14 -36.29
CA PHE A 521 -5.05 26.54 -36.40
C PHE A 521 -5.70 26.56 -35.02
N GLY A 522 -6.51 27.58 -34.76
CA GLY A 522 -7.53 27.56 -33.70
C GLY A 522 -8.78 26.90 -34.26
N LEU A 523 -9.40 26.02 -33.48
CA LEU A 523 -10.59 25.28 -33.90
C LEU A 523 -11.71 25.42 -32.88
N ARG A 524 -12.94 25.43 -33.37
CA ARG A 524 -14.15 25.29 -32.58
C ARG A 524 -14.92 24.07 -33.06
N LEU A 525 -15.21 23.14 -32.15
CA LEU A 525 -15.88 21.88 -32.41
C LEU A 525 -17.27 21.90 -31.77
N SER A 526 -18.30 21.56 -32.54
CA SER A 526 -19.66 21.40 -32.04
C SER A 526 -20.15 19.97 -32.25
N PHE A 527 -20.58 19.31 -31.19
CA PHE A 527 -21.08 17.93 -31.17
C PHE A 527 -22.61 17.91 -30.99
N ALA A 528 -23.24 16.83 -31.45
CA ALA A 528 -24.69 16.65 -31.30
C ALA A 528 -25.06 16.48 -29.82
N GLU A 529 -24.29 15.68 -29.09
CA GLU A 529 -24.43 15.45 -27.65
C GLU A 529 -23.21 15.91 -26.87
N PRO A 530 -23.32 16.15 -25.55
CA PRO A 530 -22.18 16.55 -24.73
C PRO A 530 -21.10 15.46 -24.77
N VAL A 531 -19.87 15.89 -24.99
CA VAL A 531 -18.68 15.03 -24.98
C VAL A 531 -17.84 15.40 -23.77
N ASP A 532 -17.31 14.39 -23.10
CA ASP A 532 -16.41 14.54 -21.97
C ASP A 532 -14.98 14.79 -22.43
N GLY A 533 -14.32 15.81 -21.89
CA GLY A 533 -12.88 16.02 -22.10
C GLY A 533 -12.00 15.17 -21.17
N PRO A 534 -10.67 15.16 -21.37
CA PRO A 534 -9.92 16.14 -22.15
C PRO A 534 -9.83 15.80 -23.64
N ILE A 535 -10.09 16.79 -24.50
CA ILE A 535 -9.92 16.67 -25.96
C ILE A 535 -8.55 17.24 -26.34
N ALA A 536 -7.71 16.38 -26.89
CA ALA A 536 -6.34 16.66 -27.32
C ALA A 536 -6.06 16.00 -28.68
N ILE A 537 -5.97 16.77 -29.76
CA ILE A 537 -5.85 16.22 -31.13
C ILE A 537 -4.71 16.84 -31.95
N GLY A 538 -4.19 16.08 -32.91
CA GLY A 538 -3.17 16.53 -33.84
C GLY A 538 -1.74 16.31 -33.36
N TYR A 539 -0.80 16.91 -34.08
CA TYR A 539 0.63 16.75 -33.83
C TYR A 539 1.02 17.22 -32.41
N ALA A 540 1.79 16.36 -31.72
CA ALA A 540 2.27 16.58 -30.36
C ALA A 540 1.16 16.86 -29.32
N SER A 541 -0.05 16.35 -29.56
CA SER A 541 -1.19 16.44 -28.63
C SER A 541 -0.91 15.84 -27.25
N HIS A 542 -0.11 14.77 -27.18
CA HIS A 542 0.37 14.18 -25.91
C HIS A 542 1.27 15.11 -25.08
N PHE A 543 1.77 16.20 -25.67
CA PHE A 543 2.67 17.17 -25.03
C PHE A 543 2.03 18.58 -24.97
N GLY A 544 0.71 18.67 -25.04
CA GLY A 544 -0.03 19.90 -24.75
C GLY A 544 -0.40 20.78 -25.94
N LEU A 545 -0.18 20.36 -27.18
CA LEU A 545 -0.76 21.01 -28.36
C LEU A 545 -2.18 20.48 -28.68
N GLY A 546 -2.94 21.22 -29.48
CA GLY A 546 -4.29 20.86 -29.92
C GLY A 546 -5.28 20.54 -28.79
N GLN A 547 -5.20 21.27 -27.68
CA GLN A 547 -6.05 21.11 -26.50
C GLN A 547 -7.30 21.97 -26.59
N PHE A 548 -8.41 21.50 -26.03
CA PHE A 548 -9.68 22.21 -26.03
C PHE A 548 -10.26 22.38 -24.63
N VAL A 549 -11.09 23.42 -24.46
CA VAL A 549 -11.94 23.65 -23.29
C VAL A 549 -13.38 23.90 -23.73
N PRO A 550 -14.38 23.72 -22.87
CA PRO A 550 -15.76 24.15 -23.15
C PRO A 550 -15.80 25.62 -23.54
N ALA A 551 -16.48 25.91 -24.66
CA ALA A 551 -16.60 27.24 -25.25
C ALA A 551 -17.42 28.21 -24.38
#